data_AF-A0A0S8IX82-F1
#
_entry.id   AF-A0A0S8IX82-F1
#
_cell.length_a   1.000
_cell.length_b   1.000
_cell.length_c   1.000
_cell.angle_alpha   90.00
_cell.angle_beta   90.00
_cell.angle_gamma   90.00
#
_symmetry.space_group_name_H-M   'P 1'
#
loop_
_entity.id
_entity.type
_entity.pdbx_description
1 polymer ?
#
loop_
_entity_poly.entity_id
_entity_poly.type
_entity_poly.pdbx_seq_one_letter_code
_entity_poly.pdbx_strand_id
1 'polypeptide(L)'
;MTFPEREARARGGQIPLLLVRGENLPHAWEQAMLAVWEHGVDVRTEYDRRDGEGKFIDPPSRDCTMVIEVTDPFGEPRIHKNFPGGPEELEVYRQEVVEGIHDHWVDPTDPDKWTYTYHERLYRYSPTEDLDDPQAPRLNSVNQMEYVVNKAAARHYSRRIQAITWMPTADPQTTDPPCLQRLWFRLLEDDAGELVLNLNTHWRSRDAYKAWFMNAFALTDLQRKIAAEVSLRLGRPVRLGRYVDISDSFHIYGSYFSAFGPELEKMRKDPDYRKRAWPSDYPAVLEMIEETHRKLQEDPDYMRGSPA
;
A
#
# COMPACT_ATOMS: atom_id res chain seq x y z
N MET A 1 11.00 -9.66 25.32
CA MET A 1 12.16 -8.85 25.76
C MET A 1 11.62 -7.53 26.23
N THR A 2 11.93 -7.12 27.46
CA THR A 2 11.50 -5.84 28.04
C THR A 2 12.44 -4.74 27.54
N PHE A 3 11.91 -3.78 26.78
CA PHE A 3 12.65 -2.60 26.34
C PHE A 3 12.47 -1.47 27.36
N PRO A 4 13.55 -0.77 27.77
CA PRO A 4 13.50 0.29 28.78
C PRO A 4 12.81 1.56 28.27
N GLU A 5 12.29 2.34 29.23
CA GLU A 5 11.45 3.53 29.04
C GLU A 5 12.04 4.64 28.14
N ARG A 6 11.09 5.41 27.59
CA ARG A 6 11.17 6.40 26.52
C ARG A 6 12.31 7.44 26.64
N GLU A 7 13.32 7.28 25.79
CA GLU A 7 14.04 8.40 25.14
C GLU A 7 14.40 8.00 23.70
N ALA A 8 13.41 7.97 22.80
CA ALA A 8 13.65 7.81 21.36
C ALA A 8 13.99 9.17 20.72
N ARG A 9 15.06 9.81 21.20
CA ARG A 9 15.80 10.78 20.37
C ARG A 9 16.70 9.96 19.47
N ALA A 10 16.68 10.23 18.15
CA ALA A 10 17.46 9.51 17.14
C ALA A 10 18.84 9.14 17.68
N ARG A 11 19.06 7.86 18.00
CA ARG A 11 20.32 7.40 18.61
C ARG A 11 21.44 7.65 17.62
N GLY A 12 22.14 8.78 17.76
CA GLY A 12 23.24 9.18 16.87
C GLY A 12 22.82 9.45 15.42
N GLY A 13 21.60 9.95 15.16
CA GLY A 13 21.13 10.24 13.80
C GLY A 13 20.81 9.01 12.95
N GLN A 14 20.58 7.86 13.58
CA GLN A 14 20.22 6.61 12.92
C GLN A 14 18.70 6.43 12.85
N ILE A 15 18.21 5.94 11.72
CA ILE A 15 16.82 5.53 11.54
C ILE A 15 16.66 4.10 12.12
N PRO A 16 15.68 3.84 13.00
CA PRO A 16 15.43 2.50 13.52
C PRO A 16 14.97 1.55 12.41
N LEU A 17 15.45 0.32 12.44
CA LEU A 17 14.90 -0.79 11.65
C LEU A 17 13.97 -1.63 12.53
N LEU A 18 12.70 -1.67 12.17
CA LEU A 18 11.66 -2.43 12.88
C LEU A 18 11.16 -3.58 12.02
N LEU A 19 10.93 -4.73 12.66
CA LEU A 19 10.38 -5.93 12.02
C LEU A 19 9.10 -6.30 12.74
N VAL A 20 8.01 -6.38 12.00
CA VAL A 20 6.68 -6.71 12.50
C VAL A 20 6.14 -7.91 11.74
N ARG A 21 5.41 -8.77 12.46
CA ARG A 21 4.69 -9.89 11.87
C ARG A 21 3.24 -9.85 12.37
N GLY A 22 2.30 -9.92 11.45
CA GLY A 22 0.87 -10.05 11.72
C GLY A 22 0.27 -11.26 11.00
N GLU A 23 -0.82 -11.76 11.58
CA GLU A 23 -1.54 -12.93 11.05
C GLU A 23 -2.27 -12.59 9.75
N ASN A 24 -2.94 -11.43 9.74
CA ASN A 24 -3.69 -10.85 8.63
C ASN A 24 -3.50 -9.32 8.58
N LEU A 25 -4.18 -8.64 7.64
CA LEU A 25 -3.98 -7.21 7.42
C LEU A 25 -4.27 -6.34 8.66
N PRO A 26 -5.40 -6.49 9.37
CA PRO A 26 -5.68 -5.68 10.55
C PRO A 26 -4.66 -5.90 11.68
N HIS A 27 -4.30 -7.15 11.94
CA HIS A 27 -3.31 -7.47 12.96
C HIS A 27 -1.94 -6.86 12.62
N ALA A 28 -1.46 -7.03 11.40
CA ALA A 28 -0.18 -6.49 10.96
C ALA A 28 -0.14 -4.96 11.03
N TRP A 29 -1.23 -4.30 10.64
CA TRP A 29 -1.35 -2.86 10.74
C TRP A 29 -1.24 -2.37 12.18
N GLU A 30 -2.01 -2.92 13.11
CA GLU A 30 -1.95 -2.50 14.52
C GLU A 30 -0.54 -2.72 15.12
N GLN A 31 0.09 -3.86 14.83
CA GLN A 31 1.45 -4.13 15.31
C GLN A 31 2.47 -3.13 14.73
N ALA A 32 2.34 -2.77 13.46
CA ALA A 32 3.19 -1.77 12.82
C ALA A 32 2.99 -0.36 13.41
N MET A 33 1.73 0.02 13.65
CA MET A 33 1.37 1.31 14.27
C MET A 33 1.93 1.44 15.68
N LEU A 34 1.78 0.39 16.50
CA LEU A 34 2.36 0.34 17.85
C LEU A 34 3.89 0.41 17.79
N ALA A 35 4.52 -0.37 16.92
CA ALA A 35 5.98 -0.42 16.79
C ALA A 35 6.59 0.93 16.38
N VAL A 36 6.07 1.59 15.34
CA VAL A 36 6.58 2.91 14.91
C VAL A 36 6.31 3.98 15.97
N TRP A 37 5.18 3.90 16.68
CA TRP A 37 4.90 4.85 17.75
C TRP A 37 5.86 4.71 18.94
N GLU A 38 6.20 3.48 19.31
CA GLU A 38 7.00 3.19 20.51
C GLU A 38 8.51 3.23 20.26
N HIS A 39 8.93 2.86 19.06
CA HIS A 39 10.34 2.66 18.72
C HIS A 39 10.82 3.47 17.52
N GLY A 40 9.92 4.21 16.86
CA GLY A 40 10.28 5.16 15.81
C GLY A 40 10.97 6.41 16.36
N VAL A 41 11.52 7.20 15.45
CA VAL A 41 12.18 8.48 15.72
C VAL A 41 11.28 9.65 15.35
N ASP A 42 11.50 10.78 16.00
CA ASP A 42 10.85 12.04 15.64
C ASP A 42 11.57 12.67 14.43
N VAL A 43 10.86 12.84 13.31
CA VAL A 43 11.40 13.38 12.05
C VAL A 43 10.49 14.46 11.49
N ARG A 44 11.08 15.57 11.02
CA ARG A 44 10.36 16.65 10.33
C ARG A 44 10.15 16.29 8.87
N THR A 45 9.00 16.68 8.31
CA THR A 45 8.68 16.44 6.90
C THR A 45 8.41 17.73 6.16
N GLU A 46 8.47 17.69 4.83
CA GLU A 46 8.08 18.82 3.96
C GLU A 46 6.57 19.12 4.05
N TYR A 47 5.79 18.19 4.59
CA TYR A 47 4.34 18.31 4.77
C TYR A 47 3.94 18.91 6.13
N ASP A 48 4.89 19.12 7.04
CA ASP A 48 4.62 19.74 8.34
C ASP A 48 4.15 21.19 8.13
N ARG A 49 2.92 21.52 8.54
CA ARG A 49 2.39 22.88 8.38
C ARG A 49 3.18 23.87 9.21
N ARG A 50 3.30 25.10 8.68
CA ARG A 50 3.96 26.23 9.32
C ARG A 50 3.00 27.41 9.44
N ASP A 51 3.20 28.22 10.48
CA ASP A 51 2.50 29.49 10.63
C ASP A 51 3.09 30.59 9.72
N GLY A 52 2.52 31.79 9.76
CA GLY A 52 2.97 32.93 8.96
C GLY A 52 4.38 33.42 9.31
N GLU A 53 4.96 32.99 10.42
CA GLU A 53 6.33 33.29 10.84
C GLU A 53 7.31 32.17 10.47
N GLY A 54 6.83 31.12 9.77
CA GLY A 54 7.62 29.98 9.33
C GLY A 54 7.88 28.93 10.42
N LYS A 55 7.25 29.06 11.59
CA LYS A 55 7.39 28.11 12.69
C LYS A 55 6.46 26.91 12.49
N PHE A 56 6.96 25.72 12.79
CA PHE A 56 6.19 24.49 12.68
C PHE A 56 4.98 24.50 13.63
N ILE A 57 3.80 24.22 13.06
CA ILE A 57 2.54 24.00 13.76
C ILE A 57 2.43 22.53 14.14
N ASP A 58 2.64 21.63 13.17
CA ASP A 58 2.55 20.20 13.40
C ASP A 58 3.77 19.72 14.22
N PRO A 59 3.62 18.71 15.10
CA PRO A 59 4.77 18.05 15.71
C PRO A 59 5.56 17.26 14.64
N PRO A 60 6.81 16.84 14.92
CA PRO A 60 7.50 15.90 14.04
C PRO A 60 6.72 14.58 13.94
N SER A 61 6.80 13.94 12.77
CA SER A 61 6.26 12.60 12.51
C SER A 61 7.03 11.54 13.31
N ARG A 62 6.38 10.41 13.59
CA ARG A 62 7.07 9.18 14.01
C ARG A 62 7.50 8.42 12.77
N ASP A 63 8.77 8.05 12.65
CA ASP A 63 9.35 7.42 11.46
C ASP A 63 10.28 6.25 11.80
N CYS A 64 10.34 5.24 10.93
CA CYS A 64 11.33 4.17 10.94
C CYS A 64 11.48 3.52 9.55
N THR A 65 12.55 2.76 9.36
CA THR A 65 12.58 1.72 8.32
C THR A 65 11.80 0.51 8.85
N MET A 66 10.83 0.03 8.09
CA MET A 66 9.90 -1.03 8.54
C MET A 66 9.87 -2.20 7.57
N VAL A 67 9.87 -3.41 8.12
CA VAL A 67 9.52 -4.65 7.41
C VAL A 67 8.31 -5.28 8.09
N ILE A 68 7.19 -5.37 7.37
CA ILE A 68 5.94 -5.95 7.87
C ILE A 68 5.66 -7.25 7.12
N GLU A 69 5.63 -8.37 7.82
CA GLU A 69 5.16 -9.66 7.30
C GLU A 69 3.69 -9.88 7.66
N VAL A 70 2.85 -10.09 6.65
CA VAL A 70 1.48 -10.57 6.78
C VAL A 70 1.45 -12.02 6.34
N THR A 71 1.26 -12.94 7.29
CA THR A 71 1.37 -14.37 6.99
C THR A 71 0.23 -14.90 6.15
N ASP A 72 -0.99 -14.42 6.40
CA ASP A 72 -2.18 -14.75 5.63
C ASP A 72 -2.95 -13.45 5.30
N PRO A 73 -2.67 -12.80 4.14
CA PRO A 73 -3.31 -11.55 3.78
C PRO A 73 -4.83 -11.65 3.52
N PHE A 74 -5.39 -12.88 3.47
CA PHE A 74 -6.82 -13.14 3.37
C PHE A 74 -7.43 -13.73 4.64
N GLY A 75 -6.65 -13.82 5.74
CA GLY A 75 -7.15 -14.31 7.02
C GLY A 75 -8.17 -13.37 7.65
N GLU A 76 -9.23 -13.94 8.23
CA GLU A 76 -10.32 -13.18 8.85
C GLU A 76 -10.07 -12.89 10.35
N PRO A 77 -10.56 -11.75 10.89
CA PRO A 77 -11.24 -10.66 10.19
C PRO A 77 -10.28 -9.84 9.33
N ARG A 78 -10.69 -9.46 8.11
CA ARG A 78 -9.80 -8.87 7.10
C ARG A 78 -9.83 -7.34 7.01
N ILE A 79 -10.88 -6.68 7.49
CA ILE A 79 -11.07 -5.22 7.31
C ILE A 79 -10.95 -4.50 8.65
N HIS A 80 -9.94 -3.65 8.83
CA HIS A 80 -9.83 -2.84 10.05
C HIS A 80 -10.92 -1.76 10.07
N LYS A 81 -11.41 -1.35 11.24
CA LYS A 81 -12.50 -0.35 11.36
C LYS A 81 -12.01 1.10 11.31
N ASN A 82 -10.70 1.31 11.45
CA ASN A 82 -10.06 2.61 11.47
C ASN A 82 -9.08 2.74 10.30
N PHE A 83 -9.60 3.13 9.15
CA PHE A 83 -8.89 3.65 8.00
C PHE A 83 -9.78 4.74 7.37
N PRO A 84 -9.24 5.68 6.57
CA PRO A 84 -10.04 6.75 5.94
C PRO A 84 -11.14 6.19 5.03
N GLY A 85 -12.27 6.87 4.92
CA GLY A 85 -13.27 6.60 3.89
C GLY A 85 -14.22 5.41 4.10
N GLY A 86 -13.81 4.39 4.87
CA GLY A 86 -14.64 3.22 5.14
C GLY A 86 -14.77 2.26 3.93
N PRO A 87 -15.64 1.23 4.04
CA PRO A 87 -15.69 0.14 3.06
C PRO A 87 -15.98 0.56 1.61
N GLU A 88 -16.76 1.61 1.39
CA GLU A 88 -17.04 2.14 0.04
C GLU A 88 -15.77 2.68 -0.62
N GLU A 89 -15.06 3.61 0.02
CA GLU A 89 -13.81 4.17 -0.50
C GLU A 89 -12.71 3.10 -0.62
N LEU A 90 -12.69 2.12 0.28
CA LEU A 90 -11.77 0.97 0.18
C LEU A 90 -11.98 0.19 -1.13
N GLU A 91 -13.24 -0.03 -1.51
CA GLU A 91 -13.57 -0.78 -2.72
C GLU A 91 -13.29 0.02 -4.00
N VAL A 92 -13.59 1.33 -4.00
CA VAL A 92 -13.18 2.23 -5.09
C VAL A 92 -11.66 2.16 -5.27
N TYR A 93 -10.91 2.35 -4.18
CA TYR A 93 -9.45 2.31 -4.22
C TYR A 93 -8.89 0.94 -4.66
N ARG A 94 -9.52 -0.16 -4.24
CA ARG A 94 -9.16 -1.51 -4.72
C ARG A 94 -9.32 -1.59 -6.24
N GLN A 95 -10.43 -1.10 -6.79
CA GLN A 95 -10.66 -1.10 -8.23
C GLN A 95 -9.73 -0.16 -8.99
N GLU A 96 -9.38 0.99 -8.43
CA GLU A 96 -8.38 1.89 -9.01
C GLU A 96 -7.04 1.18 -9.23
N VAL A 97 -6.56 0.45 -8.22
CA VAL A 97 -5.25 -0.21 -8.26
C VAL A 97 -5.29 -1.51 -9.09
N VAL A 98 -6.37 -2.29 -9.02
CA VAL A 98 -6.43 -3.64 -9.59
C VAL A 98 -7.06 -3.68 -10.99
N GLU A 99 -8.00 -2.78 -11.27
CA GLU A 99 -8.79 -2.73 -12.51
C GLU A 99 -8.58 -1.43 -13.32
N GLY A 100 -7.98 -0.39 -12.73
CA GLY A 100 -7.65 0.84 -13.45
C GLY A 100 -8.86 1.72 -13.76
N ILE A 101 -9.90 1.67 -12.92
CA ILE A 101 -11.16 2.37 -13.17
C ILE A 101 -11.00 3.89 -13.34
N HIS A 102 -9.93 4.48 -12.81
CA HIS A 102 -9.61 5.92 -12.90
C HIS A 102 -8.32 6.20 -13.70
N ASP A 103 -7.84 5.28 -14.54
CA ASP A 103 -6.67 5.57 -15.40
C ASP A 103 -6.92 6.76 -16.35
N HIS A 104 -8.18 7.05 -16.70
CA HIS A 104 -8.55 8.22 -17.51
C HIS A 104 -8.48 9.56 -16.75
N TRP A 105 -8.25 9.54 -15.44
CA TRP A 105 -7.97 10.74 -14.65
C TRP A 105 -6.52 11.18 -14.72
N VAL A 106 -5.65 10.37 -15.33
CA VAL A 106 -4.27 10.79 -15.64
C VAL A 106 -4.29 11.69 -16.86
N ASP A 107 -3.95 12.96 -16.67
CA ASP A 107 -3.92 13.94 -17.75
C ASP A 107 -2.89 15.03 -17.44
N PRO A 108 -1.77 15.03 -18.17
CA PRO A 108 -0.70 15.99 -17.92
C PRO A 108 -1.04 17.43 -18.34
N THR A 109 -2.16 17.63 -19.05
CA THR A 109 -2.56 18.95 -19.55
C THR A 109 -3.49 19.71 -18.61
N ASP A 110 -3.94 19.06 -17.54
CA ASP A 110 -4.90 19.60 -16.58
C ASP A 110 -4.29 19.57 -15.16
N PRO A 111 -4.02 20.73 -14.55
CA PRO A 111 -3.39 20.78 -13.23
C PRO A 111 -4.27 20.22 -12.11
N ASP A 112 -5.57 20.02 -12.35
CA ASP A 112 -6.51 19.43 -11.39
C ASP A 112 -6.60 17.89 -11.53
N LYS A 113 -5.90 17.31 -12.50
CA LYS A 113 -5.88 15.86 -12.78
C LYS A 113 -4.60 15.19 -12.26
N TRP A 114 -4.65 13.86 -12.18
CA TRP A 114 -3.56 13.08 -11.60
C TRP A 114 -2.39 12.95 -12.57
N THR A 115 -1.17 12.83 -12.02
CA THR A 115 0.04 12.61 -12.81
C THR A 115 0.34 11.13 -13.07
N TYR A 116 -0.29 10.23 -12.29
CA TYR A 116 -0.23 8.77 -12.49
C TYR A 116 -1.30 8.05 -11.68
N THR A 117 -1.56 6.79 -12.03
CA THR A 117 -2.15 5.78 -11.14
C THR A 117 -1.16 4.63 -10.95
N TYR A 118 -1.27 3.87 -9.85
CA TYR A 118 -0.49 2.64 -9.74
C TYR A 118 -0.85 1.63 -10.82
N HIS A 119 -2.12 1.56 -11.23
CA HIS A 119 -2.55 0.65 -12.27
C HIS A 119 -1.88 0.99 -13.62
N GLU A 120 -1.92 2.24 -14.07
CA GLU A 120 -1.22 2.68 -15.28
C GLU A 120 0.28 2.35 -15.20
N ARG A 121 0.93 2.66 -14.07
CA ARG A 121 2.36 2.35 -13.87
C ARG A 121 2.65 0.85 -13.94
N LEU A 122 1.71 -0.03 -13.61
CA LEU A 122 1.91 -1.49 -13.64
C LEU A 122 1.51 -2.14 -14.96
N TYR A 123 0.45 -1.65 -15.62
CA TYR A 123 -0.11 -2.26 -16.83
C TYR A 123 0.26 -1.54 -18.12
N ARG A 124 0.67 -0.28 -18.04
CA ARG A 124 0.99 0.59 -19.19
C ARG A 124 2.27 1.41 -18.96
N TYR A 125 3.24 0.85 -18.24
CA TYR A 125 4.48 1.52 -17.87
C TYR A 125 5.21 2.11 -19.07
N SER A 126 5.27 3.44 -19.16
CA SER A 126 5.77 4.17 -20.32
C SER A 126 6.70 5.29 -19.89
N PRO A 127 7.98 5.00 -19.57
CA PRO A 127 8.95 6.00 -19.13
C PRO A 127 8.99 7.22 -20.05
N THR A 128 8.92 8.41 -19.45
CA THR A 128 8.93 9.71 -20.13
C THR A 128 10.04 10.59 -19.54
N GLU A 129 10.49 11.58 -20.30
CA GLU A 129 11.41 12.61 -19.77
C GLU A 129 10.68 13.65 -18.91
N ASP A 130 9.40 13.88 -19.18
CA ASP A 130 8.55 14.82 -18.45
C ASP A 130 7.13 14.24 -18.39
N LEU A 131 6.52 14.26 -17.20
CA LEU A 131 5.16 13.77 -17.01
C LEU A 131 4.14 14.78 -17.50
N ASP A 132 4.41 16.08 -17.32
CA ASP A 132 3.48 17.19 -17.57
C ASP A 132 3.50 17.65 -19.04
N ASP A 133 4.53 17.26 -19.81
CA ASP A 133 4.57 17.49 -21.26
C ASP A 133 4.03 16.27 -22.03
N PRO A 134 2.85 16.38 -22.69
CA PRO A 134 2.31 15.31 -23.53
C PRO A 134 3.15 15.04 -24.79
N GLN A 135 4.03 15.97 -25.19
CA GLN A 135 4.96 15.82 -26.32
C GLN A 135 6.34 15.30 -25.91
N ALA A 136 6.60 15.14 -24.61
CA ALA A 136 7.87 14.62 -24.14
C ALA A 136 8.19 13.25 -24.75
N PRO A 137 9.46 12.95 -25.05
CA PRO A 137 9.87 11.62 -25.51
C PRO A 137 9.45 10.53 -24.52
N ARG A 138 8.83 9.46 -25.04
CA ARG A 138 8.40 8.30 -24.25
C ARG A 138 8.95 7.00 -24.83
N LEU A 139 9.35 6.10 -23.95
CA LEU A 139 9.60 4.71 -24.34
C LEU A 139 8.28 4.00 -24.62
N ASN A 140 8.33 2.91 -25.40
CA ASN A 140 7.16 2.08 -25.64
C ASN A 140 6.58 1.57 -24.33
N SER A 141 5.25 1.63 -24.22
CA SER A 141 4.51 1.14 -23.06
C SER A 141 4.73 -0.36 -22.84
N VAL A 142 4.90 -0.76 -21.58
CA VAL A 142 5.11 -2.14 -21.15
C VAL A 142 4.06 -2.55 -20.13
N ASN A 143 3.38 -3.66 -20.41
CA ASN A 143 2.53 -4.33 -19.43
C ASN A 143 3.38 -5.22 -18.52
N GLN A 144 3.73 -4.69 -17.34
CA GLN A 144 4.59 -5.40 -16.40
C GLN A 144 3.86 -6.56 -15.72
N MET A 145 2.54 -6.49 -15.54
CA MET A 145 1.75 -7.59 -14.98
C MET A 145 1.67 -8.78 -15.94
N GLU A 146 1.51 -8.52 -17.24
CA GLU A 146 1.60 -9.57 -18.25
C GLU A 146 2.99 -10.23 -18.25
N TYR A 147 4.06 -9.43 -18.17
CA TYR A 147 5.43 -9.95 -18.01
C TYR A 147 5.55 -10.84 -16.76
N VAL A 148 5.04 -10.39 -15.61
CA VAL A 148 5.07 -11.13 -14.33
C VAL A 148 4.43 -12.50 -14.50
N VAL A 149 3.21 -12.54 -15.05
CA VAL A 149 2.48 -13.79 -15.22
C VAL A 149 3.18 -14.70 -16.24
N ASN A 150 3.58 -14.18 -17.40
CA ASN A 150 4.29 -14.97 -18.42
C ASN A 150 5.60 -15.55 -17.86
N LYS A 151 6.33 -14.76 -17.08
CA LYS A 151 7.60 -15.19 -16.50
C LYS A 151 7.39 -16.24 -15.41
N ALA A 152 6.37 -16.06 -14.57
CA ALA A 152 5.98 -17.03 -13.54
C ALA A 152 5.57 -18.37 -14.16
N ALA A 153 4.74 -18.36 -15.20
CA ALA A 153 4.31 -19.57 -15.90
C ALA A 153 5.49 -20.28 -16.59
N ALA A 154 6.39 -19.53 -17.23
CA ALA A 154 7.53 -20.13 -17.93
C ALA A 154 8.62 -20.68 -16.98
N ARG A 155 8.87 -20.00 -15.84
CA ARG A 155 9.93 -20.34 -14.88
C ARG A 155 9.55 -19.85 -13.47
N HIS A 156 8.67 -20.58 -12.77
CA HIS A 156 8.13 -20.20 -11.45
C HIS A 156 9.21 -19.93 -10.38
N TYR A 157 10.36 -20.60 -10.45
CA TYR A 157 11.50 -20.39 -9.55
C TYR A 157 12.39 -19.18 -9.90
N SER A 158 12.01 -18.37 -10.90
CA SER A 158 12.75 -17.18 -11.33
C SER A 158 12.83 -16.13 -10.21
N ARG A 159 14.00 -15.50 -10.05
CA ARG A 159 14.20 -14.36 -9.14
C ARG A 159 13.88 -13.00 -9.78
N ARG A 160 13.53 -13.01 -11.08
CA ARG A 160 13.36 -11.82 -11.93
C ARG A 160 11.90 -11.38 -12.08
N ILE A 161 10.96 -12.03 -11.39
CA ILE A 161 9.53 -11.73 -11.51
C ILE A 161 9.24 -10.49 -10.67
N GLN A 162 9.17 -9.32 -11.31
CA GLN A 162 8.99 -8.04 -10.64
C GLN A 162 8.35 -7.01 -11.56
N ALA A 163 7.82 -5.95 -10.97
CA ALA A 163 7.37 -4.74 -11.63
C ALA A 163 7.79 -3.52 -10.80
N ILE A 164 7.97 -2.37 -11.46
CA ILE A 164 8.37 -1.11 -10.83
C ILE A 164 7.41 0.02 -11.20
N THR A 165 7.49 1.14 -10.50
CA THR A 165 6.63 2.31 -10.72
C THR A 165 7.44 3.58 -10.97
N TRP A 166 8.69 3.62 -10.48
CA TRP A 166 9.55 4.80 -10.53
C TRP A 166 10.21 5.03 -11.88
N MET A 167 10.05 6.24 -12.42
CA MET A 167 10.68 6.78 -13.62
C MET A 167 11.75 7.81 -13.20
N PRO A 168 13.05 7.44 -13.21
CA PRO A 168 14.12 8.34 -12.77
C PRO A 168 14.20 9.66 -13.54
N THR A 169 13.70 9.70 -14.76
CA THR A 169 13.73 10.85 -15.65
C THR A 169 12.68 11.91 -15.31
N ALA A 170 11.54 11.52 -14.75
CA ALA A 170 10.39 12.42 -14.54
C ALA A 170 9.93 12.51 -13.07
N ASP A 171 9.85 11.39 -12.35
CA ASP A 171 9.30 11.39 -10.98
C ASP A 171 10.06 12.29 -9.97
N PRO A 172 11.39 12.48 -10.03
CA PRO A 172 12.06 13.41 -9.11
C PRO A 172 11.58 14.87 -9.21
N GLN A 173 10.90 15.25 -10.29
CA GLN A 173 10.47 16.61 -10.57
C GLN A 173 9.03 16.88 -10.13
N THR A 174 8.27 15.85 -9.78
CA THR A 174 6.86 15.98 -9.39
C THR A 174 6.69 16.22 -7.90
N THR A 175 5.55 16.79 -7.50
CA THR A 175 5.19 17.02 -6.09
C THR A 175 4.78 15.74 -5.38
N ASP A 176 4.18 14.80 -6.11
CA ASP A 176 3.56 13.60 -5.56
C ASP A 176 4.06 12.32 -6.24
N PRO A 177 5.39 12.06 -6.28
CA PRO A 177 5.88 10.90 -7.02
C PRO A 177 5.45 9.57 -6.38
N PRO A 178 5.46 8.44 -7.13
CA PRO A 178 4.99 7.15 -6.61
C PRO A 178 5.71 6.74 -5.33
N CYS A 179 4.96 6.35 -4.30
CA CYS A 179 5.50 5.84 -3.04
C CYS A 179 5.91 4.36 -3.16
N LEU A 180 5.05 3.53 -3.76
CA LEU A 180 5.40 2.18 -4.20
C LEU A 180 6.55 2.30 -5.19
N GLN A 181 7.58 1.45 -5.08
CA GLN A 181 8.75 1.42 -5.96
C GLN A 181 8.84 0.12 -6.74
N ARG A 182 8.52 -1.01 -6.09
CA ARG A 182 8.66 -2.34 -6.68
C ARG A 182 7.69 -3.35 -6.07
N LEU A 183 7.13 -4.20 -6.91
CA LEU A 183 6.54 -5.48 -6.53
C LEU A 183 7.49 -6.60 -6.95
N TRP A 184 7.80 -7.52 -6.04
CA TRP A 184 8.60 -8.70 -6.30
C TRP A 184 7.80 -9.96 -5.95
N PHE A 185 7.62 -10.81 -6.95
CA PHE A 185 6.79 -12.00 -6.85
C PHE A 185 7.67 -13.24 -6.77
N ARG A 186 7.31 -14.17 -5.90
CA ARG A 186 8.06 -15.41 -5.71
C ARG A 186 7.16 -16.61 -5.53
N LEU A 187 7.25 -17.55 -6.47
CA LEU A 187 6.61 -18.86 -6.32
C LEU A 187 7.59 -19.87 -5.71
N LEU A 188 7.09 -20.62 -4.75
CA LEU A 188 7.78 -21.76 -4.13
C LEU A 188 6.80 -22.92 -4.04
N GLU A 189 7.30 -24.15 -4.08
CA GLU A 189 6.51 -25.32 -3.73
C GLU A 189 6.51 -25.48 -2.21
N ASP A 190 5.36 -25.81 -1.63
CA ASP A 190 5.26 -26.22 -0.23
C ASP A 190 5.61 -27.72 -0.05
N ASP A 191 5.48 -28.23 1.17
CA ASP A 191 5.81 -29.63 1.49
C ASP A 191 4.92 -30.64 0.73
N ALA A 192 3.74 -30.22 0.28
CA ALA A 192 2.83 -31.03 -0.56
C ALA A 192 3.11 -30.86 -2.06
N GLY A 193 4.09 -30.03 -2.43
CA GLY A 193 4.42 -29.70 -3.81
C GLY A 193 3.48 -28.66 -4.43
N GLU A 194 2.56 -28.03 -3.69
CA GLU A 194 1.66 -27.00 -4.22
C GLU A 194 2.40 -25.67 -4.39
N LEU A 195 2.14 -24.95 -5.48
CA LEU A 195 2.78 -23.66 -5.72
C LEU A 195 2.14 -22.58 -4.84
N VAL A 196 2.96 -21.79 -4.16
CA VAL A 196 2.56 -20.69 -3.29
C VAL A 196 3.17 -19.39 -3.80
N LEU A 197 2.32 -18.43 -4.20
CA LEU A 197 2.74 -17.11 -4.67
C LEU A 197 2.90 -16.14 -3.49
N ASN A 198 4.14 -15.76 -3.20
CA ASN A 198 4.50 -14.74 -2.22
C ASN A 198 4.70 -13.39 -2.91
N LEU A 199 4.36 -12.30 -2.21
CA LEU A 199 4.56 -10.93 -2.69
C LEU A 199 5.39 -10.14 -1.68
N ASN A 200 6.44 -9.48 -2.16
CA ASN A 200 7.10 -8.40 -1.45
C ASN A 200 6.87 -7.07 -2.18
N THR A 201 6.54 -6.02 -1.45
CA THR A 201 6.47 -4.64 -1.95
C THR A 201 7.55 -3.79 -1.32
N HIS A 202 8.05 -2.81 -2.07
CA HIS A 202 9.07 -1.88 -1.63
C HIS A 202 8.57 -0.45 -1.77
N TRP A 203 8.75 0.36 -0.74
CA TRP A 203 8.22 1.73 -0.64
C TRP A 203 9.31 2.69 -0.19
N ARG A 204 9.43 3.83 -0.88
CA ARG A 204 10.34 4.91 -0.48
C ARG A 204 9.80 5.71 0.72
N SER A 205 8.48 5.75 0.84
CA SER A 205 7.71 6.56 1.78
C SER A 205 6.37 5.86 2.01
N ARG A 206 5.91 5.80 3.27
CA ARG A 206 4.74 5.01 3.65
C ARG A 206 3.97 5.66 4.80
N ASP A 207 2.88 6.34 4.44
CA ASP A 207 1.88 6.78 5.42
C ASP A 207 1.21 5.57 6.06
N ALA A 208 1.56 5.34 7.32
CA ALA A 208 1.09 4.21 8.11
C ALA A 208 -0.40 4.32 8.45
N TYR A 209 -0.92 5.53 8.65
CA TYR A 209 -2.26 5.72 9.18
C TYR A 209 -3.32 5.76 8.08
N LYS A 210 -3.13 6.59 7.06
CA LYS A 210 -4.16 6.78 6.03
C LYS A 210 -4.01 5.84 4.84
N ALA A 211 -2.79 5.55 4.42
CA ALA A 211 -2.55 4.87 3.15
C ALA A 211 -2.27 3.37 3.29
N TRP A 212 -1.55 2.94 4.33
CA TRP A 212 -1.01 1.57 4.39
C TRP A 212 -2.08 0.50 4.21
N PHE A 213 -3.20 0.62 4.95
CA PHE A 213 -4.26 -0.38 4.96
C PHE A 213 -4.92 -0.53 3.59
N MET A 214 -5.32 0.59 2.97
CA MET A 214 -5.94 0.59 1.64
C MET A 214 -5.01 -0.02 0.58
N ASN A 215 -3.73 0.36 0.60
CA ASN A 215 -2.71 -0.18 -0.30
C ASN A 215 -2.48 -1.68 -0.10
N ALA A 216 -2.33 -2.13 1.15
CA ALA A 216 -2.09 -3.55 1.44
C ALA A 216 -3.31 -4.40 1.04
N PHE A 217 -4.52 -3.89 1.26
CA PHE A 217 -5.76 -4.54 0.81
C PHE A 217 -5.81 -4.67 -0.73
N ALA A 218 -5.55 -3.58 -1.45
CA ALA A 218 -5.56 -3.58 -2.91
C ALA A 218 -4.43 -4.45 -3.53
N LEU A 219 -3.21 -4.36 -3.00
CA LEU A 219 -2.06 -5.11 -3.53
C LEU A 219 -2.12 -6.61 -3.24
N THR A 220 -2.75 -7.00 -2.12
CA THR A 220 -3.01 -8.42 -1.85
C THR A 220 -4.15 -8.96 -2.71
N ASP A 221 -5.10 -8.12 -3.13
CA ASP A 221 -6.07 -8.50 -4.15
C ASP A 221 -5.43 -8.61 -5.55
N LEU A 222 -4.49 -7.73 -5.90
CA LEU A 222 -3.64 -7.88 -7.08
C LEU A 222 -2.84 -9.20 -7.02
N GLN A 223 -2.24 -9.53 -5.87
CA GLN A 223 -1.56 -10.81 -5.67
C GLN A 223 -2.50 -11.99 -5.95
N ARG A 224 -3.75 -11.94 -5.48
CA ARG A 224 -4.78 -12.95 -5.75
C ARG A 224 -5.08 -13.08 -7.24
N LYS A 225 -5.27 -11.96 -7.96
CA LYS A 225 -5.52 -11.93 -9.40
C LYS A 225 -4.34 -12.54 -10.18
N ILE A 226 -3.11 -12.19 -9.82
CA ILE A 226 -1.90 -12.74 -10.44
C ILE A 226 -1.76 -14.24 -10.16
N ALA A 227 -2.04 -14.71 -8.93
CA ALA A 227 -2.02 -16.14 -8.61
C ALA A 227 -3.01 -16.93 -9.45
N ALA A 228 -4.24 -16.43 -9.61
CA ALA A 228 -5.28 -17.05 -10.41
C ALA A 228 -4.87 -17.16 -11.90
N GLU A 229 -4.32 -16.08 -12.46
CA GLU A 229 -3.87 -16.08 -13.86
C GLU A 229 -2.67 -17.02 -14.07
N VAL A 230 -1.70 -17.03 -13.15
CA VAL A 230 -0.56 -17.98 -13.23
C VAL A 230 -1.05 -19.42 -13.09
N SER A 231 -2.02 -19.68 -12.21
CA SER A 231 -2.65 -21.00 -12.05
C SER A 231 -3.29 -21.46 -13.35
N LEU A 232 -4.04 -20.58 -14.03
CA LEU A 232 -4.67 -20.86 -15.32
C LEU A 232 -3.62 -21.22 -16.38
N ARG A 233 -2.55 -20.42 -16.52
CA ARG A 233 -1.50 -20.66 -17.52
C ARG A 233 -0.67 -21.93 -17.26
N LEU A 234 -0.49 -22.30 -16.00
CA LEU A 234 0.24 -23.52 -15.63
C LEU A 234 -0.65 -24.78 -15.67
N GLY A 235 -1.98 -24.63 -15.66
CA GLY A 235 -2.91 -25.75 -15.53
C GLY A 235 -2.83 -26.49 -14.18
N ARG A 236 -2.34 -25.81 -13.14
CA ARG A 236 -2.25 -26.36 -11.77
C ARG A 236 -2.54 -25.28 -10.72
N PRO A 237 -3.02 -25.64 -9.52
CA PRO A 237 -3.32 -24.68 -8.47
C PRO A 237 -2.10 -23.84 -8.05
N VAL A 238 -2.33 -22.55 -7.83
CA VAL A 238 -1.38 -21.63 -7.19
C VAL A 238 -2.07 -20.99 -6.00
N ARG A 239 -1.59 -21.27 -4.80
CA ARG A 239 -2.08 -20.71 -3.55
C ARG A 239 -1.47 -19.34 -3.27
N LEU A 240 -2.14 -18.57 -2.42
CA LEU A 240 -1.60 -17.33 -1.89
C LEU A 240 -0.62 -17.64 -0.76
N GLY A 241 0.53 -17.02 -0.82
CA GLY A 241 1.50 -16.96 0.27
C GLY A 241 1.47 -15.61 0.97
N ARG A 242 2.49 -15.39 1.79
CA ARG A 242 2.61 -14.16 2.56
C ARG A 242 2.71 -12.91 1.69
N TYR A 243 2.32 -11.79 2.29
CA TYR A 243 2.61 -10.45 1.82
C TYR A 243 3.66 -9.81 2.73
N VAL A 244 4.68 -9.18 2.16
CA VAL A 244 5.68 -8.41 2.91
C VAL A 244 5.77 -6.99 2.37
N ASP A 245 5.60 -6.02 3.26
CA ASP A 245 5.80 -4.60 3.00
C ASP A 245 7.18 -4.18 3.53
N ILE A 246 8.03 -3.63 2.66
CA ILE A 246 9.36 -3.11 3.02
C ILE A 246 9.35 -1.62 2.73
N SER A 247 9.46 -0.82 3.77
CA SER A 247 9.33 0.64 3.70
C SER A 247 10.60 1.32 4.25
N ASP A 248 11.19 2.20 3.44
CA ASP A 248 12.39 2.95 3.82
C ASP A 248 12.08 4.00 4.90
N SER A 249 10.95 4.71 4.73
CA SER A 249 10.33 5.63 5.71
C SER A 249 8.87 5.23 5.92
N PHE A 250 8.60 4.51 7.01
CA PHE A 250 7.28 4.17 7.50
C PHE A 250 6.91 5.10 8.63
N HIS A 251 5.85 5.88 8.46
CA HIS A 251 5.61 7.01 9.34
C HIS A 251 4.15 7.30 9.67
N ILE A 252 3.96 7.91 10.83
CA ILE A 252 2.71 8.56 11.23
C ILE A 252 2.98 10.06 11.25
N TYR A 253 2.29 10.81 10.38
CA TYR A 253 2.45 12.25 10.33
C TYR A 253 2.08 12.91 11.65
N GLY A 254 2.87 13.90 12.06
CA GLY A 254 2.61 14.66 13.29
C GLY A 254 1.24 15.33 13.30
N SER A 255 0.78 15.79 12.13
CA SER A 255 -0.55 16.36 11.93
C SER A 255 -1.70 15.38 12.25
N TYR A 256 -1.43 14.07 12.30
CA TYR A 256 -2.43 13.03 12.56
C TYR A 256 -2.50 12.63 14.03
N PHE A 257 -1.59 13.08 14.89
CA PHE A 257 -1.48 12.57 16.27
C PHE A 257 -2.77 12.76 17.08
N SER A 258 -3.48 13.87 16.90
CA SER A 258 -4.76 14.11 17.59
C SER A 258 -5.86 13.17 17.11
N ALA A 259 -5.95 12.92 15.80
CA ALA A 259 -6.95 12.03 15.20
C ALA A 259 -6.67 10.55 15.49
N PHE A 260 -5.39 10.15 15.45
CA PHE A 260 -4.96 8.77 15.67
C PHE A 260 -4.89 8.38 17.15
N GLY A 261 -4.61 9.35 18.05
CA GLY A 261 -4.42 9.11 19.49
C GLY A 261 -5.50 8.24 20.16
N PRO A 262 -6.81 8.50 19.94
CA PRO A 262 -7.88 7.66 20.49
C PRO A 262 -7.81 6.19 20.04
N GLU A 263 -7.41 5.93 18.80
CA GLU A 263 -7.28 4.55 18.30
C GLU A 263 -6.06 3.85 18.88
N LEU A 264 -4.93 4.56 18.95
CA LEU A 264 -3.71 4.06 19.59
C LEU A 264 -3.98 3.60 21.03
N GLU A 265 -4.76 4.37 21.79
CA GLU A 265 -5.09 4.00 23.17
C GLU A 265 -6.03 2.78 23.25
N LYS A 266 -6.93 2.57 22.28
CA LYS A 266 -7.71 1.33 22.19
C LYS A 266 -6.81 0.12 21.93
N MET A 267 -5.85 0.25 21.00
CA MET A 267 -4.89 -0.80 20.69
C MET A 267 -4.03 -1.18 21.90
N ARG A 268 -3.53 -0.18 22.64
CA ARG A 268 -2.75 -0.41 23.86
C ARG A 268 -3.55 -1.09 24.97
N LYS A 269 -4.81 -0.68 25.13
CA LYS A 269 -5.66 -1.18 26.21
C LYS A 269 -6.13 -2.61 25.98
N ASP A 270 -6.34 -3.00 24.72
CA ASP A 270 -6.87 -4.32 24.37
C ASP A 270 -6.12 -4.88 23.15
N PRO A 271 -5.25 -5.88 23.32
CA PRO A 271 -4.49 -6.47 22.23
C PRO A 271 -5.34 -7.31 21.26
N ASP A 272 -6.62 -7.56 21.56
CA ASP A 272 -7.51 -8.29 20.66
C ASP A 272 -8.00 -7.39 19.50
N TYR A 273 -7.19 -7.31 18.44
CA TYR A 273 -7.46 -6.54 17.22
C TYR A 273 -8.81 -6.91 16.56
N ARG A 274 -9.31 -8.13 16.80
CA ARG A 274 -10.56 -8.62 16.18
C ARG A 274 -11.78 -7.79 16.57
N LYS A 275 -11.74 -7.14 17.73
CA LYS A 275 -12.81 -6.21 18.16
C LYS A 275 -12.83 -4.93 17.32
N ARG A 276 -11.71 -4.59 16.70
CA ARG A 276 -11.50 -3.42 15.83
C ARG A 276 -11.45 -3.78 14.35
N ALA A 277 -11.83 -5.00 13.98
CA ALA A 277 -11.92 -5.43 12.59
C ALA A 277 -13.30 -6.04 12.28
N TRP A 278 -13.67 -6.01 11.01
CA TRP A 278 -14.82 -6.70 10.45
C TRP A 278 -14.33 -7.90 9.63
N PRO A 279 -15.02 -9.04 9.72
CA PRO A 279 -14.95 -10.08 8.71
C PRO A 279 -15.32 -9.53 7.33
N SER A 280 -14.74 -10.07 6.25
CA SER A 280 -15.14 -9.68 4.89
C SER A 280 -16.60 -10.03 4.57
N ASP A 281 -17.19 -11.00 5.25
CA ASP A 281 -18.60 -11.39 5.10
C ASP A 281 -19.56 -10.64 6.05
N TYR A 282 -19.08 -9.60 6.75
CA TYR A 282 -19.93 -8.80 7.62
C TYR A 282 -21.05 -8.13 6.78
N PRO A 283 -22.34 -8.28 7.13
CA PRO A 283 -23.45 -7.88 6.25
C PRO A 283 -23.38 -6.43 5.76
N ALA A 284 -23.06 -5.49 6.63
CA ALA A 284 -22.94 -4.08 6.25
C ALA A 284 -21.76 -3.80 5.31
N VAL A 285 -20.65 -4.55 5.44
CA VAL A 285 -19.50 -4.45 4.53
C VAL A 285 -19.88 -4.96 3.16
N LEU A 286 -20.55 -6.12 3.10
CA LEU A 286 -21.01 -6.70 1.83
C LEU A 286 -21.98 -5.75 1.11
N GLU A 287 -22.97 -5.23 1.83
CA GLU A 287 -23.95 -4.28 1.27
C GLU A 287 -23.27 -3.03 0.71
N MET A 288 -22.32 -2.43 1.45
CA MET A 288 -21.56 -1.26 0.98
C MET A 288 -20.72 -1.57 -0.26
N ILE A 289 -20.07 -2.74 -0.33
CA ILE A 289 -19.27 -3.16 -1.48
C ILE A 289 -20.16 -3.38 -2.71
N GLU A 290 -21.27 -4.10 -2.56
CA GLU A 290 -22.23 -4.35 -3.64
C GLU A 290 -22.87 -3.05 -4.15
N GLU A 291 -23.22 -2.14 -3.24
CA GLU A 291 -23.71 -0.82 -3.61
C GLU A 291 -22.65 -0.02 -4.37
N THR A 292 -21.40 -0.04 -3.91
CA THR A 292 -20.27 0.63 -4.57
C THR A 292 -20.06 0.09 -5.99
N HIS A 293 -20.15 -1.23 -6.19
CA HIS A 293 -20.07 -1.84 -7.52
C HIS A 293 -21.15 -1.33 -8.46
N ARG A 294 -22.40 -1.25 -7.98
CA ARG A 294 -23.51 -0.72 -8.79
C ARG A 294 -23.28 0.75 -9.14
N LYS A 295 -22.86 1.57 -8.18
CA LYS A 295 -22.60 3.00 -8.41
C LYS A 295 -21.48 3.21 -9.42
N LEU A 296 -20.38 2.45 -9.32
CA LEU A 296 -19.27 2.52 -10.28
C LEU A 296 -19.64 2.04 -11.70
N GLN A 297 -20.61 1.12 -11.83
CA GLN A 297 -21.14 0.71 -13.13
C GLN A 297 -22.01 1.80 -13.77
N GLU A 298 -22.71 2.60 -12.96
CA GLU A 298 -23.53 3.71 -13.41
C GLU A 298 -22.69 4.97 -13.72
N ASP A 299 -21.72 5.25 -12.86
CA ASP A 299 -20.80 6.37 -12.95
C ASP A 299 -19.38 5.91 -12.57
N PRO A 300 -18.47 5.74 -13.55
CA PRO A 300 -17.09 5.35 -13.26
C PRO A 300 -16.31 6.43 -12.50
N ASP A 301 -16.83 7.67 -12.40
CA ASP A 301 -16.25 8.75 -11.60
C ASP A 301 -16.94 8.88 -10.23
N TYR A 302 -17.72 7.89 -9.79
CA TYR A 302 -18.31 7.89 -8.45
C TYR A 302 -17.22 8.11 -7.38
N MET A 303 -17.42 9.10 -6.50
CA MET A 303 -16.47 9.59 -5.49
C MET A 303 -15.33 10.47 -6.00
N ARG A 304 -15.42 11.02 -7.21
CA ARG A 304 -14.53 12.10 -7.67
C ARG A 304 -14.62 13.31 -6.74
N GLY A 305 -13.65 13.46 -5.85
CA GLY A 305 -13.56 14.55 -4.87
C GLY A 305 -13.44 14.14 -3.40
N SER A 306 -13.47 12.84 -3.06
CA SER A 306 -13.04 12.37 -1.73
C SER A 306 -11.51 12.24 -1.72
N PRO A 307 -10.75 13.09 -1.00
CA PRO A 307 -9.31 12.92 -0.90
C PRO A 307 -8.96 11.67 -0.08
N ALA A 308 -8.08 10.82 -0.63
CA ALA A 308 -7.40 9.75 0.11
C ALA A 308 -6.44 10.31 1.18
#